data_AF-A0A182SGZ1-F1
#
_entry.id   AF-A0A182SGZ1-F1
#
_cell.length_a   1.000
_cell.length_b   1.000
_cell.length_c   1.000
_cell.angle_alpha   90.00
_cell.angle_beta   90.00
_cell.angle_gamma   90.00
#
_symmetry.space_group_name_H-M   'P 1'
#
loop_
_entity.id
_entity.type
_entity.pdbx_description
1 polymer ?
#
loop_
_entity_poly.entity_id
_entity_poly.type
_entity_poly.pdbx_seq_one_letter_code
_entity_poly.pdbx_strand_id
1 'polypeptide(L)'
;MIYSQDYARSVDDVRTIVRHAKLDHKNLTNVGQAIYYPTEKEGHDLANIKLLEVDEHILGELKTGSEMCFKGALNEKVVFCTESRTYEVKEAEISNSLLLVKNLKLAQATSRSPIKSSKSGVNTSMDSSIEEEDSETIDTIDEVERKDVVKIFHDYFELRQVKPKYRKIIDLLRLTRYAGPENEHLIERSLLFRFNQLLDTVQCSKDEFHEGLKIYRAIEIEERVRMLDLEYEYRVLTLLLSVVSENSWEPDAIDKEVTLEAMQGIIPYEVVDGMFDVYTCRSERIPDRFQYREDLVCALFAEKILQHGLKFHIDEFLVTWQEALPEGFEANEQYLRGIGIIDREGSVPCVRGLNEADLPMNLLGRLDMLFRTKERWNLEQIEPYIECFATPTVGVTSILAKYTRSLVVKGVRMYVSKH
;
A
#
# COMPACT_ATOMS: atom_id res chain seq x y z
N MET A 1 -4.51 56.21 -4.14
CA MET A 1 -4.58 56.27 -2.67
C MET A 1 -3.39 55.51 -2.14
N ILE A 2 -2.49 56.21 -1.46
CA ILE A 2 -1.33 55.61 -0.80
C ILE A 2 -1.88 54.91 0.44
N TYR A 3 -2.16 53.60 0.34
CA TYR A 3 -2.39 52.80 1.55
C TYR A 3 -1.04 52.72 2.25
N SER A 4 -0.89 53.45 3.37
CA SER A 4 0.28 53.35 4.24
C SER A 4 0.52 51.88 4.59
N GLN A 5 1.65 51.33 4.16
CA GLN A 5 2.11 49.98 4.54
C GLN A 5 2.42 49.85 6.05
N ASP A 6 2.31 50.94 6.82
CA ASP A 6 2.75 51.03 8.22
C ASP A 6 1.62 51.20 9.24
N TYR A 7 0.34 51.12 8.84
CA TYR A 7 -0.76 51.22 9.80
C TYR A 7 -0.87 49.95 10.68
N ALA A 8 -0.52 50.11 11.96
CA ALA A 8 -0.76 49.12 13.01
C ALA A 8 -2.05 49.47 13.78
N ARG A 9 -2.94 48.49 13.96
CA ARG A 9 -4.21 48.67 14.69
C ARG A 9 -3.88 48.88 16.16
N SER A 10 -4.37 49.97 16.72
CA SER A 10 -4.27 50.28 18.13
C SER A 10 -5.39 49.62 18.93
N VAL A 11 -5.27 49.64 20.26
CA VAL A 11 -6.32 49.21 21.19
C VAL A 11 -7.60 50.04 21.00
N ASP A 12 -7.48 51.35 20.81
CA ASP A 12 -8.61 52.25 20.60
C ASP A 12 -9.36 51.96 19.29
N ASP A 13 -8.63 51.61 18.23
CA ASP A 13 -9.24 51.17 16.97
C ASP A 13 -10.10 49.92 17.17
N VAL A 14 -9.57 48.93 17.91
CA VAL A 14 -10.30 47.68 18.19
C VAL A 14 -11.51 47.93 19.07
N ARG A 15 -11.40 48.76 20.13
CA ARG A 15 -12.54 49.14 20.98
C ARG A 15 -13.63 49.86 20.20
N THR A 16 -13.24 50.72 19.26
CA THR A 16 -14.16 51.41 18.36
C THR A 16 -14.90 50.41 17.45
N ILE A 17 -14.17 49.46 16.85
CA ILE A 17 -14.77 48.39 16.03
C ILE A 17 -15.74 47.54 16.84
N VAL A 18 -15.36 47.12 18.05
CA VAL A 18 -16.20 46.33 18.97
C VAL A 18 -17.52 47.06 19.27
N ARG A 19 -17.44 48.36 19.59
CA ARG A 19 -18.61 49.22 19.86
C ARG A 19 -19.53 49.32 18.64
N HIS A 20 -18.98 49.52 17.44
CA HIS A 20 -19.76 49.60 16.20
C HIS A 20 -20.40 48.26 15.81
N ALA A 21 -19.68 47.16 16.02
CA ALA A 21 -20.15 45.81 15.76
C ALA A 21 -21.14 45.30 16.82
N LYS A 22 -21.35 46.04 17.92
CA LYS A 22 -22.21 45.66 19.05
C LYS A 22 -21.87 44.28 19.64
N LEU A 23 -20.58 43.97 19.71
CA LEU A 23 -20.13 42.71 20.31
C LEU A 23 -20.26 42.78 21.83
N ASP A 24 -20.67 41.67 22.45
CA ASP A 24 -20.73 41.56 23.92
C ASP A 24 -19.31 41.48 24.50
N HIS A 25 -18.93 42.49 25.28
CA HIS A 25 -17.64 42.59 25.93
C HIS A 25 -17.33 41.41 26.85
N LYS A 26 -18.36 40.75 27.41
CA LYS A 26 -18.21 39.57 28.28
C LYS A 26 -17.67 38.34 27.53
N ASN A 27 -17.78 38.32 26.21
CA ASN A 27 -17.30 37.25 25.33
C ASN A 27 -15.93 37.55 24.69
N LEU A 28 -15.30 38.67 25.04
CA LEU A 28 -14.00 39.08 24.53
C LEU A 28 -12.89 38.83 25.54
N THR A 29 -11.69 38.54 25.03
CA THR A 29 -10.49 38.34 25.83
C THR A 29 -9.64 39.61 25.91
N ASN A 30 -8.67 39.67 26.83
CA ASN A 30 -7.88 40.87 27.07
C ASN A 30 -6.88 41.24 25.98
N VAL A 31 -6.48 40.27 25.15
CA VAL A 31 -5.57 40.50 24.03
C VAL A 31 -6.32 40.37 22.71
N GLY A 32 -6.40 41.46 21.96
CA GLY A 32 -6.81 41.47 20.56
C GLY A 32 -5.67 40.99 19.67
N GLN A 33 -5.97 40.18 18.66
CA GLN A 33 -4.97 39.75 17.67
C GLN A 33 -5.37 40.28 16.30
N ALA A 34 -4.64 41.28 15.81
CA ALA A 34 -4.86 41.89 14.50
C ALA A 34 -4.14 41.09 13.42
N ILE A 35 -4.92 40.47 12.52
CA ILE A 35 -4.41 39.68 11.39
C ILE A 35 -4.08 40.60 10.22
N TYR A 36 -2.88 40.44 9.66
CA TYR A 36 -2.36 41.20 8.52
C TYR A 36 -1.96 40.28 7.37
N TYR A 37 -2.13 40.79 6.15
CA TYR A 37 -1.70 40.14 4.91
C TYR A 37 -0.58 40.97 4.29
N PRO A 38 0.69 40.73 4.66
CA PRO A 38 1.80 41.40 4.02
C PRO A 38 1.83 41.14 2.51
N THR A 39 1.80 42.21 1.74
CA THR A 39 2.22 42.21 0.35
C THR A 39 3.72 42.52 0.37
N GLU A 40 4.56 41.70 -0.29
CA GLU A 40 5.96 42.06 -0.62
C GLU A 40 7.02 42.02 0.51
N LYS A 41 6.89 41.15 1.53
CA LYS A 41 8.02 40.86 2.45
C LYS A 41 8.74 39.56 2.08
N GLU A 42 10.07 39.52 2.20
CA GLU A 42 10.83 38.26 2.17
C GLU A 42 10.27 37.29 3.22
N GLY A 43 9.85 36.09 2.81
CA GLY A 43 9.20 35.09 3.65
C GLY A 43 7.66 35.08 3.61
N HIS A 44 7.04 35.94 2.80
CA HIS A 44 5.60 35.93 2.53
C HIS A 44 5.26 35.09 1.29
N ASP A 45 4.33 34.14 1.44
CA ASP A 45 4.21 32.97 0.56
C ASP A 45 5.57 32.28 0.40
N LEU A 46 5.98 31.57 1.46
CA LEU A 46 7.01 30.55 1.33
C LEU A 46 6.47 29.55 0.31
N ALA A 47 6.82 29.75 -0.96
CA ALA A 47 6.25 29.06 -2.13
C ALA A 47 6.26 27.53 -1.97
N ASN A 48 7.15 27.02 -1.11
CA ASN A 48 7.39 25.61 -0.89
C ASN A 48 6.61 25.01 0.29
N ILE A 49 5.77 25.76 1.02
CA ILE A 49 4.90 25.16 2.05
C ILE A 49 3.61 24.67 1.41
N LYS A 50 3.26 23.41 1.69
CA LYS A 50 2.00 22.75 1.37
C LYS A 50 1.41 22.10 2.63
N LEU A 51 0.09 21.95 2.69
CA LEU A 51 -0.59 21.25 3.76
C LEU A 51 -0.76 19.78 3.40
N LEU A 52 -0.46 18.89 4.34
CA LEU A 52 -0.64 17.45 4.22
C LEU A 52 -1.47 16.98 5.42
N GLU A 53 -2.59 16.34 5.15
CA GLU A 53 -3.37 15.66 6.16
C GLU A 53 -2.66 14.37 6.58
N VAL A 54 -2.50 14.18 7.89
CA VAL A 54 -1.82 13.03 8.49
C VAL A 54 -2.75 12.34 9.49
N ASP A 55 -2.82 11.02 9.43
CA ASP A 55 -3.55 10.20 10.39
C ASP A 55 -2.71 9.95 11.67
N GLU A 56 -3.28 9.24 12.65
CA GLU A 56 -2.56 8.90 13.89
C GLU A 56 -1.32 8.03 13.65
N HIS A 57 -1.34 7.18 12.63
CA HIS A 57 -0.23 6.31 12.28
C HIS A 57 0.96 7.14 11.77
N ILE A 58 0.73 7.99 10.78
CA ILE A 58 1.75 8.89 10.23
C ILE A 58 2.25 9.86 11.29
N LEU A 59 1.35 10.39 12.13
CA LEU A 59 1.75 11.24 13.26
C LEU A 59 2.64 10.48 14.26
N GLY A 60 2.40 9.20 14.48
CA GLY A 60 3.26 8.32 15.27
C GLY A 60 4.66 8.21 14.67
N GLU A 61 4.75 7.86 13.39
CA GLU A 61 6.01 7.74 12.64
C GLU A 61 6.80 9.07 12.60
N LEU A 62 6.10 10.20 12.48
CA LEU A 62 6.72 11.54 12.52
C LEU A 62 7.33 11.86 13.89
N LYS A 63 6.70 11.39 14.98
CA LYS A 63 7.21 11.61 16.33
C LYS A 63 8.38 10.70 16.67
N THR A 64 8.43 9.49 16.13
CA THR A 64 9.56 8.57 16.28
C THR A 64 10.76 8.97 15.43
N GLY A 65 10.55 9.79 14.40
CA GLY A 65 11.59 10.21 13.47
C GLY A 65 11.89 9.14 12.41
N SER A 66 10.91 8.29 12.10
CA SER A 66 11.02 7.27 11.07
C SER A 66 11.17 7.88 9.68
N GLU A 67 11.85 7.17 8.78
CA GLU A 67 11.99 7.61 7.39
C GLU A 67 10.65 7.49 6.64
N MET A 68 10.30 8.56 5.92
CA MET A 68 9.09 8.66 5.11
C MET A 68 9.47 9.32 3.79
N CYS A 69 8.92 8.82 2.68
CA CYS A 69 9.28 9.31 1.36
C CYS A 69 8.09 9.42 0.42
N PHE A 70 8.20 10.33 -0.55
CA PHE A 70 7.32 10.38 -1.70
C PHE A 70 7.97 9.63 -2.86
N LYS A 71 7.22 8.74 -3.51
CA LYS A 71 7.69 7.95 -4.66
C LYS A 71 6.79 8.17 -5.87
N GLY A 72 7.39 8.37 -7.04
CA GLY A 72 6.66 8.43 -8.31
C GLY A 72 7.55 8.89 -9.46
N ALA A 73 7.49 8.16 -10.59
CA ALA A 73 8.13 8.59 -11.83
C ALA A 73 7.33 9.74 -12.50
N LEU A 74 7.92 10.37 -13.53
CA LEU A 74 7.32 11.50 -14.26
C LEU A 74 5.90 11.23 -14.81
N ASN A 75 5.59 9.98 -15.13
CA ASN A 75 4.31 9.55 -15.69
C ASN A 75 3.47 8.72 -14.71
N GLU A 76 3.83 8.70 -13.43
CA GLU A 76 3.14 7.95 -12.39
C GLU A 76 2.50 8.92 -11.38
N LYS A 77 1.41 8.49 -10.75
CA LYS A 77 0.86 9.22 -9.61
C LYS A 77 1.82 9.13 -8.44
N VAL A 78 1.96 10.19 -7.65
CA VAL A 78 2.80 10.16 -6.44
C VAL A 78 2.14 9.32 -5.36
N VAL A 79 2.93 8.49 -4.68
CA VAL A 79 2.56 7.82 -3.43
C VAL A 79 3.43 8.34 -2.29
N PHE A 80 2.89 8.27 -1.08
CA PHE A 80 3.61 8.51 0.17
C PHE A 80 3.80 7.19 0.89
N CYS A 81 5.03 6.89 1.31
CA CYS A 81 5.39 5.64 1.96
C CYS A 81 5.98 5.91 3.34
N THR A 82 5.48 5.19 4.34
CA THR A 82 6.20 4.92 5.59
C THR A 82 7.04 3.65 5.41
N GLU A 83 7.71 3.18 6.47
CA GLU A 83 8.41 1.87 6.45
C GLU A 83 7.44 0.72 6.11
N SER A 84 6.20 0.81 6.63
CA SER A 84 5.23 -0.28 6.62
C SER A 84 4.03 -0.10 5.68
N ARG A 85 3.64 1.13 5.30
CA ARG A 85 2.39 1.40 4.56
C ARG A 85 2.57 2.36 3.39
N THR A 86 1.76 2.15 2.35
CA THR A 86 1.67 3.05 1.19
C THR A 86 0.35 3.79 1.12
N TYR A 87 0.43 5.07 0.75
CA TYR A 87 -0.70 5.99 0.62
C TYR A 87 -0.72 6.63 -0.76
N GLU A 88 -1.89 6.67 -1.41
CA GLU A 88 -2.10 7.54 -2.57
C GLU A 88 -2.22 8.99 -2.08
N VAL A 89 -1.51 9.90 -2.76
CA VAL A 89 -1.57 11.34 -2.49
C VAL A 89 -2.65 11.96 -3.37
N LYS A 90 -3.62 12.65 -2.77
CA LYS A 90 -4.69 13.32 -3.51
C LYS A 90 -4.79 14.78 -3.11
N GLU A 91 -4.84 15.67 -4.08
CA GLU A 91 -5.13 17.08 -3.82
C GLU A 91 -6.64 17.30 -3.60
N ALA A 92 -6.97 18.02 -2.54
CA ALA A 92 -8.32 18.40 -2.15
C ALA A 92 -8.44 19.93 -2.15
N GLU A 93 -9.27 20.45 -3.06
CA GLU A 93 -9.61 21.87 -3.11
C GLU A 93 -10.69 22.19 -2.08
N ILE A 94 -10.58 23.36 -1.45
CA ILE A 94 -11.54 23.87 -0.48
C ILE A 94 -12.11 25.20 -0.93
N SER A 95 -13.42 25.40 -0.69
CA SER A 95 -14.09 26.68 -0.97
C SER A 95 -13.74 27.77 0.05
N ASN A 96 -13.23 27.37 1.22
CA ASN A 96 -12.79 28.26 2.28
C ASN A 96 -11.28 28.52 2.18
N SER A 97 -10.80 29.52 2.92
CA SER A 97 -9.37 29.81 3.03
C SER A 97 -8.82 29.30 4.36
N LEU A 98 -7.71 28.58 4.35
CA LEU A 98 -6.96 28.20 5.55
C LEU A 98 -5.75 29.12 5.71
N LEU A 99 -5.67 29.82 6.85
CA LEU A 99 -4.61 30.78 7.12
C LEU A 99 -3.58 30.15 8.05
N LEU A 100 -2.34 30.03 7.59
CA LEU A 100 -1.22 29.67 8.45
C LEU A 100 -0.70 30.93 9.13
N VAL A 101 -0.95 31.05 10.44
CA VAL A 101 -0.52 32.18 11.26
C VAL A 101 0.37 31.66 12.38
N LYS A 102 1.60 32.15 12.47
CA LYS A 102 2.53 31.75 13.54
C LYS A 102 2.07 32.29 14.88
N ASN A 103 2.12 31.45 15.91
CA ASN A 103 1.87 31.82 17.31
C ASN A 103 0.52 32.54 17.52
N LEU A 104 -0.52 32.13 16.78
CA LEU A 104 -1.87 32.60 17.00
C LEU A 104 -2.37 32.02 18.33
N LYS A 105 -2.70 32.88 19.29
CA LYS A 105 -3.16 32.46 20.61
C LYS A 105 -4.65 32.12 20.57
N LEU A 106 -5.02 31.00 21.18
CA LEU A 106 -6.42 30.64 21.44
C LEU A 106 -6.93 31.42 22.66
N ALA A 107 -8.26 31.49 22.82
CA ALA A 107 -8.93 32.31 23.85
C ALA A 107 -8.38 32.09 25.27
N GLN A 108 -8.00 30.86 25.62
CA GLN A 108 -7.43 30.54 26.93
C GLN A 108 -6.11 31.28 27.21
N ALA A 109 -5.32 31.56 26.17
CA ALA A 109 -4.03 32.24 26.28
C ALA A 109 -4.13 33.77 26.14
N THR A 110 -5.31 34.30 25.78
CA THR A 110 -5.55 35.75 25.65
C THR A 110 -6.41 36.31 26.79
N SER A 111 -6.93 35.46 27.68
CA SER A 111 -7.77 35.83 28.83
C SER A 111 -6.96 35.90 30.13
N ARG A 112 -7.16 36.94 30.94
CA ARG A 112 -6.59 37.06 32.30
C ARG A 112 -7.39 36.30 33.36
N SER A 113 -8.66 36.02 33.09
CA SER A 113 -9.54 35.24 33.96
C SER A 113 -9.69 33.80 33.43
N PRO A 114 -9.77 32.77 34.29
CA PRO A 114 -10.00 31.40 33.83
C PRO A 114 -11.31 31.33 33.05
N ILE A 115 -11.22 31.08 31.74
CA ILE A 115 -12.41 30.78 30.94
C ILE A 115 -12.93 29.44 31.47
N LYS A 116 -14.15 29.41 32.02
CA LYS A 116 -14.82 28.14 32.34
C LYS A 116 -14.91 27.36 31.03
N SER A 117 -14.13 26.29 30.90
CA SER A 117 -14.23 25.39 29.75
C SER A 117 -15.68 24.92 29.61
N SER A 118 -16.32 25.19 28.47
CA SER A 118 -17.59 24.55 28.16
C SER A 118 -17.35 23.04 28.07
N LYS A 119 -17.81 22.30 29.09
CA LYS A 119 -18.07 20.88 28.90
C LYS A 119 -19.25 20.79 27.95
N SER A 120 -19.05 20.11 26.81
CA SER A 120 -20.01 19.87 25.72
C SER A 120 -19.90 20.85 24.53
N GLY A 121 -19.50 20.30 23.39
CA GLY A 121 -19.38 21.00 22.10
C GLY A 121 -20.74 21.27 21.47
N VAL A 122 -21.45 22.29 21.95
CA VAL A 122 -22.56 22.90 21.24
C VAL A 122 -22.41 24.42 21.34
N ASN A 123 -22.22 25.08 20.19
CA ASN A 123 -22.23 26.53 20.08
C ASN A 123 -23.68 27.03 20.19
N THR A 124 -24.20 27.22 21.39
CA THR A 124 -25.43 28.00 21.60
C THR A 124 -25.06 29.44 21.90
N SER A 125 -24.82 30.21 20.85
CA SER A 125 -24.83 31.69 20.89
C SER A 125 -26.28 32.18 20.90
N MET A 126 -27.00 31.91 21.99
CA MET A 126 -28.29 32.53 22.31
C MET A 126 -28.69 31.99 23.67
N ASP A 127 -28.42 32.73 24.76
CA ASP A 127 -29.47 33.15 25.71
C ASP A 127 -28.91 34.00 26.87
N SER A 128 -29.79 34.83 27.44
CA SER A 128 -29.68 35.65 28.66
C SER A 128 -29.02 37.02 28.56
N SER A 129 -29.66 37.88 27.75
CA SER A 129 -29.81 39.29 28.09
C SER A 129 -30.82 39.45 29.23
N ILE A 130 -30.39 39.86 30.42
CA ILE A 130 -31.14 40.68 31.40
C ILE A 130 -30.12 41.49 32.22
N GLU A 131 -30.18 42.80 31.98
CA GLU A 131 -29.88 43.99 32.81
C GLU A 131 -29.11 43.84 34.13
N GLU A 132 -27.92 44.46 34.19
CA GLU A 132 -27.60 45.44 35.23
C GLU A 132 -26.88 46.61 34.54
N GLU A 133 -27.55 47.76 34.51
CA GLU A 133 -26.96 49.05 34.22
C GLU A 133 -26.09 49.45 35.40
N ASP A 134 -24.77 49.34 35.25
CA ASP A 134 -23.86 50.26 35.91
C ASP A 134 -22.74 50.67 34.97
N SER A 135 -22.57 51.97 34.93
CA SER A 135 -21.68 52.76 34.11
C SER A 135 -20.22 52.45 34.45
N GLU A 136 -19.59 51.60 33.65
CA GLU A 136 -18.21 51.76 33.19
C GLU A 136 -18.04 50.80 32.02
N THR A 137 -17.69 51.32 30.84
CA THR A 137 -17.28 50.48 29.71
C THR A 137 -16.06 49.70 30.15
N ILE A 138 -16.25 48.44 30.58
CA ILE A 138 -15.14 47.53 30.80
C ILE A 138 -14.58 47.26 29.42
N ASP A 139 -13.63 48.10 29.01
CA ASP A 139 -12.80 47.90 27.84
C ASP A 139 -11.96 46.65 28.12
N THR A 140 -12.53 45.49 27.81
CA THR A 140 -11.91 44.21 28.14
C THR A 140 -10.56 44.02 27.44
N ILE A 141 -10.34 44.69 26.30
CA ILE A 141 -9.12 44.61 25.49
C ILE A 141 -8.10 45.64 25.97
N ASP A 142 -6.95 45.15 26.42
CA ASP A 142 -5.83 45.93 26.96
C ASP A 142 -4.66 46.02 25.98
N GLU A 143 -4.50 45.00 25.13
CA GLU A 143 -3.36 44.85 24.23
C GLU A 143 -3.82 44.38 22.86
N VAL A 144 -3.15 44.86 21.80
CA VAL A 144 -3.35 44.37 20.44
C VAL A 144 -2.03 43.84 19.88
N GLU A 145 -1.98 42.55 19.62
CA GLU A 145 -0.84 41.90 18.97
C GLU A 145 -1.03 41.85 17.45
N ARG A 146 0.03 42.21 16.71
CA ARG A 146 0.11 41.99 15.26
C ARG A 146 0.41 40.52 14.96
N LYS A 147 -0.38 39.93 14.06
CA LYS A 147 -0.16 38.58 13.52
C LYS A 147 -0.14 38.62 12.00
N ASP A 148 1.00 38.31 11.41
CA ASP A 148 1.15 38.24 9.95
C ASP A 148 0.80 36.83 9.45
N VAL A 149 0.00 36.75 8.39
CA VAL A 149 -0.40 35.50 7.73
C VAL A 149 0.76 34.97 6.91
N VAL A 150 1.33 33.81 7.27
CA VAL A 150 2.46 33.22 6.53
C VAL A 150 2.06 32.80 5.12
N LYS A 151 0.92 32.11 5.01
CA LYS A 151 0.38 31.59 3.75
C LYS A 151 -1.12 31.36 3.87
N ILE A 152 -1.82 31.55 2.76
CA ILE A 152 -3.22 31.19 2.60
C ILE A 152 -3.28 29.95 1.70
N PHE A 153 -3.98 28.93 2.16
CA PHE A 153 -4.20 27.70 1.41
C PHE A 153 -5.65 27.63 0.94
N HIS A 154 -5.80 27.20 -0.31
CA HIS A 154 -7.07 26.83 -0.94
C HIS A 154 -7.09 25.35 -1.34
N ASP A 155 -6.00 24.65 -1.06
CA ASP A 155 -5.81 23.23 -1.29
C ASP A 155 -5.06 22.61 -0.10
N TYR A 156 -5.21 21.31 0.06
CA TYR A 156 -4.34 20.48 0.88
C TYR A 156 -4.23 19.09 0.26
N PHE A 157 -3.22 18.33 0.67
CA PHE A 157 -3.04 16.95 0.24
C PHE A 157 -3.63 15.99 1.28
N GLU A 158 -4.50 15.10 0.80
CA GLU A 158 -5.03 13.96 1.54
C GLU A 158 -4.19 12.72 1.26
N LEU A 159 -3.98 11.92 2.29
CA LEU A 159 -3.35 10.61 2.18
C LEU A 159 -4.39 9.51 2.36
N ARG A 160 -4.48 8.60 1.39
CA ARG A 160 -5.40 7.45 1.45
C ARG A 160 -4.61 6.17 1.35
N GLN A 161 -4.65 5.33 2.36
CA GLN A 161 -3.94 4.06 2.35
C GLN A 161 -4.41 3.21 1.17
N VAL A 162 -3.46 2.65 0.42
CA VAL A 162 -3.70 1.78 -0.74
C VAL A 162 -2.97 0.46 -0.55
N LYS A 163 -3.40 -0.57 -1.28
CA LYS A 163 -2.61 -1.79 -1.40
C LYS A 163 -1.42 -1.55 -2.34
N PRO A 164 -0.24 -2.11 -2.05
CA PRO A 164 0.92 -2.02 -2.93
C PRO A 164 0.64 -2.71 -4.27
N LYS A 165 1.20 -2.15 -5.34
CA LYS A 165 1.11 -2.74 -6.69
C LYS A 165 2.43 -3.37 -7.06
N TYR A 166 2.55 -4.68 -6.82
CA TYR A 166 3.79 -5.41 -7.07
C TYR A 166 4.13 -5.63 -8.55
N ARG A 167 3.24 -5.24 -9.47
CA ARG A 167 3.46 -5.42 -10.91
C ARG A 167 4.82 -4.90 -11.40
N LYS A 168 5.25 -3.76 -10.89
CA LYS A 168 6.52 -3.16 -11.31
C LYS A 168 7.72 -4.00 -10.88
N ILE A 169 7.63 -4.73 -9.77
CA ILE A 169 8.66 -5.69 -9.34
C ILE A 169 8.84 -6.75 -10.42
N ILE A 170 7.74 -7.40 -10.81
CA ILE A 170 7.84 -8.48 -11.79
C ILE A 170 8.25 -7.97 -13.18
N ASP A 171 7.73 -6.84 -13.65
CA ASP A 171 8.09 -6.31 -14.96
C ASP A 171 9.59 -5.97 -15.06
N LEU A 172 10.20 -5.51 -13.96
CA LEU A 172 11.64 -5.21 -13.89
C LEU A 172 12.51 -6.46 -13.78
N LEU A 173 12.08 -7.48 -13.04
CA LEU A 173 12.86 -8.69 -12.80
C LEU A 173 12.68 -9.77 -13.88
N ARG A 174 11.56 -9.75 -14.61
CA ARG A 174 11.22 -10.78 -15.62
C ARG A 174 12.20 -10.86 -16.78
N LEU A 175 12.82 -9.74 -17.16
CA LEU A 175 13.79 -9.69 -18.27
C LEU A 175 15.18 -10.18 -17.87
N THR A 176 15.45 -10.32 -16.58
CA THR A 176 16.77 -10.68 -16.03
C THR A 176 16.67 -11.92 -15.17
N ARG A 177 15.75 -12.84 -15.47
CA ARG A 177 15.62 -14.10 -14.71
C ARG A 177 16.93 -14.85 -14.62
N TYR A 178 17.21 -15.42 -13.46
CA TYR A 178 18.40 -16.22 -13.22
C TYR A 178 18.15 -17.66 -13.70
N ALA A 179 18.77 -18.04 -14.82
CA ALA A 179 18.60 -19.35 -15.46
C ALA A 179 19.75 -20.32 -15.14
N GLY A 180 20.42 -20.12 -14.01
CA GLY A 180 21.59 -20.89 -13.58
C GLY A 180 22.92 -20.21 -13.88
N PRO A 181 23.99 -20.55 -13.12
CA PRO A 181 25.31 -19.94 -13.25
C PRO A 181 25.91 -20.08 -14.66
N GLU A 182 25.59 -21.17 -15.35
CA GLU A 182 26.01 -21.43 -16.73
C GLU A 182 25.49 -20.39 -17.73
N ASN A 183 24.34 -19.77 -17.46
CA ASN A 183 23.67 -18.84 -18.36
C ASN A 183 23.85 -17.37 -17.97
N GLU A 184 24.48 -17.09 -16.82
CA GLU A 184 24.56 -15.72 -16.28
C GLU A 184 25.34 -14.76 -17.18
N HIS A 185 26.30 -15.29 -17.96
CA HIS A 185 27.05 -14.51 -18.94
C HIS A 185 26.20 -13.94 -20.09
N LEU A 186 24.97 -14.41 -20.27
CA LEU A 186 24.03 -13.93 -21.29
C LEU A 186 23.32 -12.64 -20.87
N ILE A 187 23.42 -12.24 -19.60
CA ILE A 187 22.71 -11.08 -19.04
C ILE A 187 23.73 -10.00 -18.70
N GLU A 188 23.49 -8.79 -19.21
CA GLU A 188 24.32 -7.64 -18.88
C GLU A 188 24.12 -7.25 -17.40
N ARG A 189 25.21 -7.25 -16.63
CA ARG A 189 25.18 -6.95 -15.19
C ARG A 189 24.61 -5.57 -14.85
N SER A 190 24.66 -4.60 -15.78
CA SER A 190 24.08 -3.26 -15.64
C SER A 190 22.56 -3.23 -15.65
N LEU A 191 21.91 -4.29 -16.15
CA LEU A 191 20.45 -4.42 -16.15
C LEU A 191 19.91 -4.99 -14.82
N LEU A 192 20.80 -5.50 -13.97
CA LEU A 192 20.43 -6.12 -12.70
C LEU A 192 20.21 -5.07 -11.61
N PHE A 193 19.14 -5.24 -10.84
CA PHE A 193 18.80 -4.33 -9.77
C PHE A 193 19.38 -4.79 -8.43
N ARG A 194 20.00 -3.86 -7.69
CA ARG A 194 20.20 -4.00 -6.24
C ARG A 194 18.87 -3.78 -5.51
N PHE A 195 18.77 -4.27 -4.28
CA PHE A 195 17.58 -4.12 -3.44
C PHE A 195 17.07 -2.66 -3.38
N ASN A 196 17.93 -1.72 -2.97
CA ASN A 196 17.54 -0.31 -2.82
C ASN A 196 17.12 0.32 -4.16
N GLN A 197 17.81 -0.01 -5.27
CA GLN A 197 17.45 0.51 -6.59
C GLN A 197 16.05 0.07 -7.01
N LEU A 198 15.70 -1.18 -6.73
CA LEU A 198 14.38 -1.72 -7.03
C LEU A 198 13.32 -1.12 -6.10
N LEU A 199 13.60 -1.02 -4.80
CA LEU A 199 12.72 -0.42 -3.79
C LEU A 199 12.41 1.06 -4.09
N ASP A 200 13.39 1.83 -4.54
CA ASP A 200 13.22 3.25 -4.92
C ASP A 200 12.37 3.41 -6.18
N THR A 201 12.39 2.39 -7.05
CA THR A 201 11.64 2.39 -8.31
C THR A 201 10.18 1.97 -8.12
N VAL A 202 9.89 1.11 -7.15
CA VAL A 202 8.56 0.53 -6.91
C VAL A 202 7.76 1.37 -5.90
N GLN A 203 6.49 1.61 -6.22
CA GLN A 203 5.58 2.45 -5.44
C GLN A 203 4.95 1.67 -4.28
N CYS A 204 5.78 1.26 -3.33
CA CYS A 204 5.33 0.64 -2.08
C CYS A 204 6.28 0.96 -0.91
N SER A 205 5.80 0.68 0.30
CA SER A 205 6.62 0.70 1.51
C SER A 205 7.66 -0.41 1.46
N LYS A 206 8.62 -0.39 2.37
CA LYS A 206 9.69 -1.39 2.40
C LYS A 206 9.16 -2.75 2.88
N ASP A 207 8.29 -2.77 3.88
CA ASP A 207 7.68 -4.03 4.34
C ASP A 207 6.81 -4.65 3.24
N GLU A 208 5.99 -3.83 2.58
CA GLU A 208 5.20 -4.26 1.43
C GLU A 208 6.10 -4.76 0.30
N PHE A 209 7.23 -4.08 0.04
CA PHE A 209 8.19 -4.52 -0.97
C PHE A 209 8.76 -5.91 -0.69
N HIS A 210 9.14 -6.18 0.57
CA HIS A 210 9.59 -7.51 0.99
C HIS A 210 8.51 -8.57 0.78
N GLU A 211 7.26 -8.29 1.12
CA GLU A 211 6.13 -9.20 0.85
C GLU A 211 5.95 -9.44 -0.66
N GLY A 212 6.09 -8.39 -1.48
CA GLY A 212 6.07 -8.51 -2.93
C GLY A 212 7.18 -9.42 -3.49
N LEU A 213 8.40 -9.32 -2.95
CA LEU A 213 9.50 -10.21 -3.34
C LEU A 213 9.20 -11.67 -2.98
N LYS A 214 8.65 -11.93 -1.79
CA LYS A 214 8.24 -13.28 -1.37
C LYS A 214 7.17 -13.88 -2.29
N ILE A 215 6.16 -13.08 -2.67
CA ILE A 215 5.09 -13.52 -3.58
C ILE A 215 5.67 -13.98 -4.92
N TYR A 216 6.65 -13.26 -5.46
CA TYR A 216 7.30 -13.60 -6.72
C TYR A 216 8.53 -14.51 -6.55
N ARG A 217 8.75 -15.07 -5.36
CA ARG A 217 9.87 -15.96 -5.06
C ARG A 217 11.22 -15.38 -5.48
N ALA A 218 11.35 -14.05 -5.37
CA ALA A 218 12.56 -13.34 -5.73
C ALA A 218 13.58 -13.43 -4.60
N ILE A 219 14.82 -13.74 -4.95
CA ILE A 219 15.93 -13.93 -4.01
C ILE A 219 17.10 -13.01 -4.38
N GLU A 220 18.05 -12.84 -3.47
CA GLU A 220 19.26 -12.05 -3.72
C GLU A 220 20.43 -12.96 -4.10
N ILE A 221 21.03 -12.72 -5.28
CA ILE A 221 22.18 -13.45 -5.80
C ILE A 221 23.26 -12.42 -6.13
N GLU A 222 24.43 -12.51 -5.49
CA GLU A 222 25.54 -11.55 -5.65
C GLU A 222 25.11 -10.06 -5.53
N GLU A 223 24.38 -9.74 -4.47
CA GLU A 223 23.81 -8.40 -4.21
C GLU A 223 22.82 -7.91 -5.29
N ARG A 224 22.21 -8.81 -6.06
CA ARG A 224 21.20 -8.49 -7.08
C ARG A 224 19.93 -9.27 -6.81
N VAL A 225 18.80 -8.58 -6.83
CA VAL A 225 17.49 -9.21 -6.68
C VAL A 225 17.12 -9.89 -7.99
N ARG A 226 16.77 -11.17 -7.93
CA ARG A 226 16.51 -12.02 -9.10
C ARG A 226 15.28 -12.88 -8.87
N MET A 227 14.47 -13.05 -9.92
CA MET A 227 13.57 -14.19 -10.04
C MET A 227 14.30 -15.31 -10.75
N LEU A 228 14.06 -16.56 -10.37
CA LEU A 228 14.63 -17.69 -11.11
C LEU A 228 13.83 -17.95 -12.38
N ASP A 229 14.49 -18.49 -13.40
CA ASP A 229 13.79 -19.13 -14.51
C ASP A 229 13.06 -20.38 -14.03
N LEU A 230 11.86 -20.65 -14.56
CA LEU A 230 11.00 -21.74 -14.11
C LEU A 230 11.69 -23.11 -14.20
N GLU A 231 12.48 -23.37 -15.25
CA GLU A 231 13.16 -24.66 -15.40
C GLU A 231 14.28 -24.81 -14.37
N TYR A 232 15.00 -23.72 -14.11
CA TYR A 232 16.07 -23.69 -13.13
C TYR A 232 15.51 -23.81 -11.70
N GLU A 233 14.46 -23.04 -11.38
CA GLU A 233 13.76 -23.08 -10.09
C GLU A 233 13.27 -24.50 -9.78
N TYR A 234 12.61 -25.15 -10.75
CA TYR A 234 12.15 -26.54 -10.63
C TYR A 234 13.30 -27.52 -10.38
N ARG A 235 14.41 -27.38 -11.13
CA ARG A 235 15.59 -28.23 -10.97
C ARG A 235 16.20 -28.07 -9.57
N VAL A 236 16.38 -26.83 -9.11
CA VAL A 236 16.95 -26.54 -7.79
C VAL A 236 16.06 -27.13 -6.70
N LEU A 237 14.75 -26.84 -6.72
CA LEU A 237 13.85 -27.35 -5.69
C LEU A 237 13.82 -28.89 -5.64
N THR A 238 13.83 -29.56 -6.80
CA THR A 238 13.86 -31.03 -6.86
C THR A 238 15.12 -31.61 -6.19
N LEU A 239 16.28 -30.95 -6.36
CA LEU A 239 17.51 -31.35 -5.68
C LEU A 239 17.41 -31.10 -4.16
N LEU A 240 16.83 -29.97 -3.73
CA LEU A 240 16.63 -29.72 -2.30
C LEU A 240 15.67 -30.72 -1.65
N LEU A 241 14.64 -31.15 -2.39
CA LEU A 241 13.70 -32.18 -1.93
C LEU A 241 14.37 -33.57 -1.84
N SER A 242 15.31 -33.89 -2.73
CA SER A 242 16.01 -35.20 -2.67
C SER A 242 16.85 -35.36 -1.41
N VAL A 243 17.39 -34.27 -0.86
CA VAL A 243 18.14 -34.27 0.42
C VAL A 243 17.30 -34.83 1.55
N VAL A 244 15.99 -34.55 1.58
CA VAL A 244 15.07 -35.07 2.61
C VAL A 244 15.01 -36.59 2.53
N SER A 245 14.84 -37.15 1.33
CA SER A 245 14.78 -38.58 1.10
C SER A 245 16.13 -39.26 1.41
N GLU A 246 17.24 -38.65 0.99
CA GLU A 246 18.60 -39.17 1.22
C GLU A 246 18.94 -39.25 2.72
N ASN A 247 18.48 -38.29 3.52
CA ASN A 247 18.66 -38.28 4.96
C ASN A 247 17.55 -38.99 5.74
N SER A 248 16.53 -39.51 5.06
CA SER A 248 15.35 -40.14 5.67
C SER A 248 14.68 -39.26 6.72
N TRP A 249 14.59 -37.95 6.46
CA TRP A 249 13.95 -37.01 7.37
C TRP A 249 12.43 -37.11 7.35
N GLU A 250 11.80 -36.82 8.49
CA GLU A 250 10.37 -36.52 8.55
C GLU A 250 10.09 -35.18 7.82
N PRO A 251 8.87 -34.95 7.29
CA PRO A 251 8.56 -33.77 6.47
C PRO A 251 8.88 -32.41 7.11
N ASP A 252 8.90 -32.33 8.44
CA ASP A 252 9.16 -31.15 9.26
C ASP A 252 10.44 -31.27 10.12
N ALA A 253 11.33 -32.19 9.76
CA ALA A 253 12.62 -32.40 10.41
C ALA A 253 13.81 -31.93 9.57
N ILE A 254 13.59 -31.03 8.60
CA ILE A 254 14.61 -30.57 7.66
C ILE A 254 15.61 -29.67 8.38
N ASP A 255 16.89 -29.97 8.20
CA ASP A 255 18.02 -29.18 8.73
C ASP A 255 18.59 -28.28 7.63
N LYS A 256 18.66 -26.97 7.89
CA LYS A 256 19.09 -25.98 6.88
C LYS A 256 20.58 -26.11 6.58
N GLU A 257 21.40 -26.23 7.61
CA GLU A 257 22.86 -26.36 7.50
C GLU A 257 23.25 -27.61 6.70
N VAL A 258 22.65 -28.76 7.01
CA VAL A 258 22.88 -30.00 6.27
C VAL A 258 22.43 -29.87 4.81
N THR A 259 21.30 -29.18 4.56
CA THR A 259 20.82 -28.95 3.19
C THR A 259 21.78 -28.05 2.40
N LEU A 260 22.31 -26.98 3.02
CA LEU A 260 23.30 -26.10 2.40
C LEU A 260 24.61 -26.84 2.09
N GLU A 261 25.10 -27.66 3.03
CA GLU A 261 26.30 -28.47 2.86
C GLU A 261 26.13 -29.51 1.73
N ALA A 262 24.97 -30.17 1.65
CA ALA A 262 24.69 -31.16 0.61
C ALA A 262 24.70 -30.57 -0.82
N MET A 263 24.39 -29.28 -0.96
CA MET A 263 24.35 -28.59 -2.25
C MET A 263 25.66 -27.89 -2.63
N GLN A 264 26.66 -27.93 -1.75
CA GLN A 264 27.94 -27.26 -1.98
C GLN A 264 28.62 -27.75 -3.26
N GLY A 265 28.94 -26.83 -4.17
CA GLY A 265 29.58 -27.14 -5.45
C GLY A 265 28.62 -27.63 -6.54
N ILE A 266 27.33 -27.81 -6.23
CA ILE A 266 26.29 -28.18 -7.20
C ILE A 266 25.49 -26.93 -7.59
N ILE A 267 25.10 -26.13 -6.58
CA ILE A 267 24.28 -24.93 -6.73
C ILE A 267 24.98 -23.78 -6.00
N PRO A 268 24.97 -22.53 -6.52
CA PRO A 268 25.48 -21.37 -5.80
C PRO A 268 24.83 -21.22 -4.43
N TYR A 269 25.62 -20.87 -3.41
CA TYR A 269 25.16 -20.79 -2.01
C TYR A 269 23.94 -19.87 -1.86
N GLU A 270 23.99 -18.70 -2.47
CA GLU A 270 22.93 -17.67 -2.40
C GLU A 270 21.62 -18.18 -3.00
N VAL A 271 21.70 -19.04 -4.02
CA VAL A 271 20.53 -19.68 -4.63
C VAL A 271 19.94 -20.72 -3.69
N VAL A 272 20.77 -21.57 -3.07
CA VAL A 272 20.30 -22.58 -2.12
C VAL A 272 19.67 -21.92 -0.90
N ASP A 273 20.35 -20.95 -0.30
CA ASP A 273 19.91 -20.22 0.89
C ASP A 273 18.59 -19.48 0.62
N GLY A 274 18.52 -18.73 -0.47
CA GLY A 274 17.31 -18.01 -0.88
C GLY A 274 16.15 -18.95 -1.22
N MET A 275 16.40 -20.02 -1.98
CA MET A 275 15.37 -21.01 -2.30
C MET A 275 14.89 -21.75 -1.06
N PHE A 276 15.77 -22.05 -0.11
CA PHE A 276 15.40 -22.68 1.15
C PHE A 276 14.47 -21.76 1.95
N ASP A 277 14.83 -20.49 2.10
CA ASP A 277 14.01 -19.50 2.83
C ASP A 277 12.66 -19.25 2.13
N VAL A 278 12.62 -19.31 0.80
CA VAL A 278 11.37 -19.25 0.05
C VAL A 278 10.58 -20.54 0.23
N TYR A 279 11.12 -21.73 0.06
CA TYR A 279 10.29 -22.93 0.00
C TYR A 279 10.03 -23.57 1.36
N THR A 280 10.58 -23.06 2.45
CA THR A 280 10.40 -23.64 3.79
C THR A 280 9.80 -22.66 4.80
N CYS A 281 9.27 -23.21 5.88
CA CYS A 281 8.94 -22.48 7.10
C CYS A 281 9.43 -23.29 8.32
N ARG A 282 9.55 -22.63 9.47
CA ARG A 282 9.95 -23.33 10.70
C ARG A 282 8.92 -24.39 11.07
N SER A 283 9.39 -25.55 11.50
CA SER A 283 8.54 -26.60 12.05
C SER A 283 7.88 -26.13 13.34
N GLU A 284 6.58 -26.36 13.46
CA GLU A 284 5.83 -26.09 14.69
C GLU A 284 6.12 -27.15 15.77
N ARG A 285 6.57 -28.34 15.36
CA ARG A 285 6.75 -29.50 16.23
C ARG A 285 8.20 -29.68 16.68
N ILE A 286 9.16 -29.47 15.78
CA ILE A 286 10.58 -29.72 16.04
C ILE A 286 11.34 -28.38 16.05
N PRO A 287 11.86 -27.94 17.20
CA PRO A 287 12.67 -26.71 17.29
C PRO A 287 13.87 -26.75 16.34
N ASP A 288 14.18 -25.60 15.74
CA ASP A 288 15.31 -25.41 14.81
C ASP A 288 15.32 -26.39 13.62
N ARG A 289 14.13 -26.86 13.23
CA ARG A 289 13.88 -27.60 11.99
C ARG A 289 12.87 -26.88 11.12
N PHE A 290 12.83 -27.30 9.87
CA PHE A 290 12.00 -26.70 8.83
C PHE A 290 11.12 -27.76 8.19
N GLN A 291 10.06 -27.27 7.57
CA GLN A 291 9.18 -28.04 6.70
C GLN A 291 8.99 -27.29 5.39
N TYR A 292 8.79 -28.01 4.29
CA TYR A 292 8.47 -27.38 3.01
C TYR A 292 7.06 -26.77 3.04
N ARG A 293 6.92 -25.63 2.38
CA ARG A 293 5.65 -24.96 2.10
C ARG A 293 4.93 -25.72 0.99
N GLU A 294 4.01 -26.59 1.38
CA GLU A 294 3.25 -27.46 0.46
C GLU A 294 2.59 -26.68 -0.68
N ASP A 295 2.02 -25.51 -0.38
CA ASP A 295 1.39 -24.62 -1.35
C ASP A 295 2.35 -24.19 -2.46
N LEU A 296 3.58 -23.79 -2.11
CA LEU A 296 4.58 -23.36 -3.08
C LEU A 296 5.17 -24.52 -3.87
N VAL A 297 5.46 -25.64 -3.20
CA VAL A 297 5.99 -26.85 -3.86
C VAL A 297 4.96 -27.35 -4.89
N CYS A 298 3.71 -27.55 -4.47
CA CYS A 298 2.66 -28.02 -5.35
C CYS A 298 2.41 -27.04 -6.50
N ALA A 299 2.37 -25.73 -6.24
CA ALA A 299 2.21 -24.70 -7.27
C ALA A 299 3.34 -24.71 -8.30
N LEU A 300 4.61 -24.88 -7.90
CA LEU A 300 5.73 -24.92 -8.85
C LEU A 300 5.66 -26.15 -9.76
N PHE A 301 5.34 -27.32 -9.21
CA PHE A 301 5.18 -28.54 -9.99
C PHE A 301 4.00 -28.42 -10.96
N ALA A 302 2.88 -27.85 -10.52
CA ALA A 302 1.77 -27.52 -11.40
C ALA A 302 2.18 -26.54 -12.51
N GLU A 303 2.89 -25.45 -12.19
CA GLU A 303 3.33 -24.45 -13.17
C GLU A 303 4.30 -25.06 -14.20
N LYS A 304 5.15 -26.01 -13.78
CA LYS A 304 6.06 -26.73 -14.68
C LYS A 304 5.31 -27.65 -15.65
N ILE A 305 4.23 -28.30 -15.23
CA ILE A 305 3.40 -29.18 -16.08
C ILE A 305 2.43 -28.36 -16.95
N LEU A 306 1.79 -27.36 -16.35
CA LEU A 306 0.75 -26.51 -16.94
C LEU A 306 1.34 -25.24 -17.56
N GLN A 307 2.33 -25.41 -18.44
CA GLN A 307 2.97 -24.29 -19.12
C GLN A 307 1.97 -23.48 -19.97
N HIS A 308 2.35 -22.23 -20.26
CA HIS A 308 1.51 -21.30 -21.01
C HIS A 308 1.01 -21.90 -22.34
N GLY A 309 -0.31 -21.83 -22.56
CA GLY A 309 -0.95 -22.35 -23.76
C GLY A 309 -1.29 -23.85 -23.72
N LEU A 310 -0.80 -24.60 -22.74
CA LEU A 310 -1.16 -26.00 -22.57
C LEU A 310 -2.55 -26.17 -21.98
N LYS A 311 -3.20 -27.27 -22.38
CA LYS A 311 -4.54 -27.67 -21.97
C LYS A 311 -4.56 -29.17 -21.75
N PHE A 312 -5.12 -29.61 -20.63
CA PHE A 312 -5.22 -31.01 -20.26
C PHE A 312 -6.66 -31.39 -19.95
N HIS A 313 -6.98 -32.68 -20.05
CA HIS A 313 -8.16 -33.20 -19.37
C HIS A 313 -7.95 -33.12 -17.85
N ILE A 314 -9.02 -32.90 -17.08
CA ILE A 314 -8.89 -32.65 -15.63
C ILE A 314 -8.26 -33.85 -14.91
N ASP A 315 -8.80 -35.04 -15.13
CA ASP A 315 -8.32 -36.24 -14.43
C ASP A 315 -6.88 -36.60 -14.85
N GLU A 316 -6.53 -36.42 -16.12
CA GLU A 316 -5.19 -36.68 -16.64
C GLU A 316 -4.17 -35.72 -16.02
N PHE A 317 -4.53 -34.44 -15.91
CA PHE A 317 -3.69 -33.45 -15.25
C PHE A 317 -3.49 -33.75 -13.77
N LEU A 318 -4.56 -34.05 -13.03
CA LEU A 318 -4.46 -34.34 -11.60
C LEU A 318 -3.61 -35.58 -11.32
N VAL A 319 -3.74 -36.64 -12.13
CA VAL A 319 -2.88 -37.84 -12.03
C VAL A 319 -1.43 -37.48 -12.34
N THR A 320 -1.16 -36.82 -13.47
CA THR A 320 0.20 -36.41 -13.87
C THR A 320 0.85 -35.51 -12.81
N TRP A 321 0.08 -34.60 -12.23
CA TRP A 321 0.56 -33.70 -11.19
C TRP A 321 0.87 -34.45 -9.90
N GLN A 322 -0.02 -35.34 -9.44
CA GLN A 322 0.21 -36.14 -8.25
C GLN A 322 1.41 -37.09 -8.41
N GLU A 323 1.60 -37.69 -9.59
CA GLU A 323 2.74 -38.56 -9.89
C GLU A 323 4.07 -37.80 -9.95
N ALA A 324 4.05 -36.52 -10.30
CA ALA A 324 5.24 -35.68 -10.33
C ALA A 324 5.64 -35.19 -8.93
N LEU A 325 4.72 -35.12 -7.96
CA LEU A 325 4.99 -34.61 -6.63
C LEU A 325 5.84 -35.58 -5.79
N PRO A 326 6.71 -35.08 -4.90
CA PRO A 326 7.42 -35.92 -3.93
C PRO A 326 6.46 -36.59 -2.94
N GLU A 327 6.95 -37.63 -2.27
CA GLU A 327 6.20 -38.28 -1.19
C GLU A 327 5.83 -37.29 -0.08
N GLY A 328 4.58 -37.36 0.39
CA GLY A 328 4.06 -36.47 1.44
C GLY A 328 3.33 -35.22 0.93
N PHE A 329 3.35 -34.93 -0.37
CA PHE A 329 2.63 -33.80 -0.98
C PHE A 329 1.37 -34.27 -1.72
N GLU A 330 0.29 -33.50 -1.62
CA GLU A 330 -1.00 -33.80 -2.28
C GLU A 330 -1.33 -32.75 -3.35
N ALA A 331 -1.67 -33.22 -4.55
CA ALA A 331 -2.15 -32.37 -5.63
C ALA A 331 -3.55 -31.84 -5.28
N ASN A 332 -3.66 -30.52 -5.08
CA ASN A 332 -4.92 -29.87 -4.73
C ASN A 332 -5.18 -28.67 -5.63
N GLU A 333 -6.40 -28.57 -6.17
CA GLU A 333 -6.85 -27.49 -7.05
C GLU A 333 -6.67 -26.09 -6.47
N GLN A 334 -6.68 -25.96 -5.13
CA GLN A 334 -6.44 -24.68 -4.46
C GLN A 334 -5.05 -24.10 -4.77
N TYR A 335 -4.05 -24.95 -5.05
CA TYR A 335 -2.71 -24.52 -5.40
C TYR A 335 -2.59 -24.05 -6.85
N LEU A 336 -3.66 -24.18 -7.67
CA LEU A 336 -3.74 -23.56 -9.00
C LEU A 336 -4.12 -22.07 -8.95
N ARG A 337 -4.35 -21.51 -7.75
CA ARG A 337 -4.73 -20.12 -7.53
C ARG A 337 -3.74 -19.16 -8.21
N GLY A 338 -4.22 -18.46 -9.25
CA GLY A 338 -3.42 -17.48 -9.98
C GLY A 338 -2.41 -18.04 -10.99
N ILE A 339 -2.35 -19.37 -11.16
CA ILE A 339 -1.48 -20.03 -12.16
C ILE A 339 -2.26 -20.83 -13.21
N GLY A 340 -3.48 -21.25 -12.89
CA GLY A 340 -4.29 -22.08 -13.77
C GLY A 340 -5.79 -21.97 -13.49
N ILE A 341 -6.57 -22.53 -14.41
CA ILE A 341 -8.02 -22.56 -14.31
C ILE A 341 -8.54 -23.96 -14.61
N ILE A 342 -9.58 -24.35 -13.87
CA ILE A 342 -10.30 -25.59 -14.09
C ILE A 342 -11.67 -25.24 -14.66
N ASP A 343 -11.90 -25.63 -15.91
CA ASP A 343 -13.17 -25.45 -16.59
C ASP A 343 -13.92 -26.77 -16.68
N ARG A 344 -14.82 -27.02 -15.72
CA ARG A 344 -15.71 -28.19 -15.69
C ARG A 344 -16.97 -28.03 -16.53
N GLU A 345 -17.34 -26.79 -16.84
CA GLU A 345 -18.61 -26.47 -17.50
C GLU A 345 -18.45 -26.26 -19.02
N GLY A 346 -17.22 -26.11 -19.50
CA GLY A 346 -16.91 -26.03 -20.93
C GLY A 346 -17.29 -27.29 -21.69
N SER A 347 -17.39 -27.18 -23.02
CA SER A 347 -17.78 -28.32 -23.87
C SER A 347 -16.84 -29.52 -23.76
N VAL A 348 -15.57 -29.25 -23.45
CA VAL A 348 -14.55 -30.24 -23.10
C VAL A 348 -13.97 -29.83 -21.75
N PRO A 349 -14.36 -30.50 -20.64
CA PRO A 349 -13.82 -30.24 -19.32
C PRO A 349 -12.30 -30.30 -19.31
N CYS A 350 -11.65 -29.30 -18.74
CA CYS A 350 -10.20 -29.15 -18.88
C CYS A 350 -9.55 -28.29 -17.81
N VAL A 351 -8.23 -28.42 -17.71
CA VAL A 351 -7.34 -27.50 -16.98
C VAL A 351 -6.49 -26.74 -18.00
N ARG A 352 -6.30 -25.44 -17.77
CA ARG A 352 -5.50 -24.54 -18.63
C ARG A 352 -4.61 -23.65 -17.80
N GLY A 353 -3.39 -23.42 -18.27
CA GLY A 353 -2.47 -22.44 -17.67
C GLY A 353 -2.98 -21.02 -17.86
N LEU A 354 -2.97 -20.25 -16.77
CA LEU A 354 -3.34 -18.84 -16.75
C LEU A 354 -2.63 -18.15 -15.59
N ASN A 355 -1.48 -17.54 -15.85
CA ASN A 355 -0.74 -16.83 -14.82
C ASN A 355 -1.31 -15.41 -14.64
N GLU A 356 -1.67 -15.04 -13.41
CA GLU A 356 -2.14 -13.68 -13.06
C GLU A 356 -1.18 -12.61 -13.54
N ALA A 357 0.12 -12.91 -13.44
CA ALA A 357 1.18 -12.00 -13.76
C ALA A 357 1.37 -11.79 -15.27
N ASP A 358 0.64 -12.50 -16.13
CA ASP A 358 0.61 -12.27 -17.58
C ASP A 358 -0.65 -11.50 -18.02
N LEU A 359 -1.57 -11.20 -17.10
CA LEU A 359 -2.82 -10.52 -17.41
C LEU A 359 -2.66 -8.99 -17.53
N PRO A 360 -3.52 -8.33 -18.34
CA PRO A 360 -3.53 -6.88 -18.46
C PRO A 360 -3.68 -6.14 -17.12
N MET A 361 -3.04 -4.98 -17.00
CA MET A 361 -3.12 -4.11 -15.81
C MET A 361 -4.34 -3.21 -15.77
N ASN A 362 -5.11 -3.16 -16.86
CA ASN A 362 -6.39 -2.50 -16.90
C ASN A 362 -7.50 -3.50 -16.54
N LEU A 363 -8.34 -3.16 -15.55
CA LEU A 363 -9.42 -4.03 -15.08
C LEU A 363 -10.36 -4.50 -16.19
N LEU A 364 -10.77 -3.61 -17.10
CA LEU A 364 -11.71 -3.96 -18.18
C LEU A 364 -11.06 -4.92 -19.19
N GLY A 365 -9.83 -4.63 -19.60
CA GLY A 365 -9.05 -5.51 -20.49
C GLY A 365 -8.76 -6.86 -19.84
N ARG A 366 -8.50 -6.88 -18.54
CA ARG A 366 -8.33 -8.13 -17.78
C ARG A 366 -9.61 -8.95 -17.72
N LEU A 367 -10.74 -8.33 -17.38
CA LEU A 367 -12.04 -9.02 -17.36
C LEU A 367 -12.42 -9.57 -18.75
N ASP A 368 -12.19 -8.81 -19.83
CA ASP A 368 -12.40 -9.30 -21.20
C ASP A 368 -11.55 -10.54 -21.49
N MET A 369 -10.26 -10.53 -21.16
CA MET A 369 -9.39 -11.70 -21.33
C MET A 369 -9.84 -12.90 -20.48
N LEU A 370 -10.23 -12.67 -19.22
CA LEU A 370 -10.73 -13.72 -18.32
C LEU A 370 -12.01 -14.36 -18.88
N PHE A 371 -12.99 -13.57 -19.31
CA PHE A 371 -14.25 -14.09 -19.85
C PHE A 371 -14.12 -14.75 -21.23
N ARG A 372 -13.11 -14.37 -22.03
CA ARG A 372 -12.75 -15.12 -23.26
C ARG A 372 -12.10 -16.46 -22.95
N THR A 373 -11.35 -16.54 -21.85
CA THR A 373 -10.67 -17.78 -21.45
C THR A 373 -11.66 -18.80 -20.88
N LYS A 374 -12.63 -18.32 -20.09
CA LYS A 374 -13.74 -19.11 -19.53
C LYS A 374 -14.97 -18.23 -19.37
N GLU A 375 -16.12 -18.67 -19.85
CA GLU A 375 -17.33 -17.82 -19.90
C GLU A 375 -17.90 -17.49 -18.52
N ARG A 376 -17.79 -18.43 -17.57
CA ARG A 376 -18.45 -18.37 -16.26
C ARG A 376 -17.46 -18.70 -15.16
N TRP A 377 -17.41 -17.86 -14.14
CA TRP A 377 -16.49 -18.00 -13.02
C TRP A 377 -17.24 -17.91 -11.71
N ASN A 378 -16.92 -18.77 -10.75
CA ASN A 378 -17.33 -18.53 -9.36
C ASN A 378 -16.37 -17.52 -8.69
N LEU A 379 -16.64 -17.15 -7.44
CA LEU A 379 -15.81 -16.19 -6.71
C LEU A 379 -14.38 -16.73 -6.50
N GLU A 380 -14.24 -17.95 -5.98
CA GLU A 380 -12.95 -18.57 -5.66
C GLU A 380 -12.01 -18.63 -6.88
N GLN A 381 -12.57 -18.87 -8.07
CA GLN A 381 -11.82 -18.98 -9.32
C GLN A 381 -11.36 -17.61 -9.85
N ILE A 382 -12.22 -16.57 -9.78
CA ILE A 382 -11.90 -15.27 -10.40
C ILE A 382 -11.14 -14.33 -9.47
N GLU A 383 -11.33 -14.48 -8.16
CA GLU A 383 -10.72 -13.62 -7.14
C GLU A 383 -9.21 -13.45 -7.27
N PRO A 384 -8.39 -14.51 -7.50
CA PRO A 384 -6.93 -14.38 -7.60
C PRO A 384 -6.50 -13.43 -8.71
N TYR A 385 -7.30 -13.35 -9.77
CA TYR A 385 -7.02 -12.53 -10.94
C TYR A 385 -7.55 -11.10 -10.81
N ILE A 386 -8.32 -10.77 -9.78
CA ILE A 386 -8.93 -9.44 -9.58
C ILE A 386 -8.48 -8.78 -8.27
N GLU A 387 -7.98 -9.56 -7.31
CA GLU A 387 -7.57 -9.09 -5.99
C GLU A 387 -6.57 -7.93 -6.02
N CYS A 388 -5.70 -7.87 -7.03
CA CYS A 388 -4.76 -6.77 -7.23
C CYS A 388 -5.42 -5.39 -7.47
N PHE A 389 -6.73 -5.35 -7.77
CA PHE A 389 -7.52 -4.12 -7.92
C PHE A 389 -8.29 -3.75 -6.65
N ALA A 390 -8.30 -4.60 -5.63
CA ALA A 390 -8.98 -4.32 -4.36
C ALA A 390 -8.26 -3.21 -3.57
N THR A 391 -9.04 -2.43 -2.82
CA THR A 391 -8.53 -1.44 -1.87
C THR A 391 -8.95 -1.85 -0.44
N PRO A 392 -8.44 -1.20 0.62
CA PRO A 392 -8.93 -1.45 1.98
C PRO A 392 -10.45 -1.26 2.15
N THR A 393 -11.06 -0.42 1.31
CA THR A 393 -12.50 -0.11 1.36
C THR A 393 -13.34 -0.84 0.32
N VAL A 394 -12.74 -1.28 -0.80
CA VAL A 394 -13.45 -1.92 -1.90
C VAL A 394 -12.85 -3.29 -2.16
N GLY A 395 -13.57 -4.34 -1.74
CA GLY A 395 -13.17 -5.73 -1.97
C GLY A 395 -13.50 -6.23 -3.38
N VAL A 396 -13.00 -7.43 -3.71
CA VAL A 396 -13.20 -8.09 -5.02
C VAL A 396 -14.68 -8.24 -5.35
N THR A 397 -15.52 -8.63 -4.39
CA THR A 397 -16.96 -8.81 -4.60
C THR A 397 -17.66 -7.52 -5.06
N SER A 398 -17.28 -6.37 -4.49
CA SER A 398 -17.78 -5.05 -4.89
C SER A 398 -17.33 -4.65 -6.29
N ILE A 399 -16.08 -4.96 -6.64
CA ILE A 399 -15.54 -4.76 -7.99
C ILE A 399 -16.34 -5.59 -8.99
N LEU A 400 -16.49 -6.89 -8.74
CA LEU A 400 -17.23 -7.79 -9.61
C LEU A 400 -18.68 -7.34 -9.77
N ALA A 401 -19.38 -6.96 -8.70
CA ALA A 401 -20.75 -6.45 -8.77
C ALA A 401 -20.88 -5.21 -9.68
N LYS A 402 -19.86 -4.34 -9.71
CA LYS A 402 -19.85 -3.14 -10.54
C LYS A 402 -19.50 -3.42 -12.00
N TYR A 403 -18.65 -4.39 -12.30
CA TYR A 403 -18.09 -4.58 -13.65
C TYR A 403 -18.55 -5.86 -14.37
N THR A 404 -19.28 -6.75 -13.70
CA THR A 404 -19.75 -8.04 -14.26
C THR A 404 -21.27 -8.20 -14.09
N ARG A 405 -21.86 -9.22 -14.72
CA ARG A 405 -23.21 -9.71 -14.38
C ARG A 405 -23.07 -10.95 -13.51
N SER A 406 -24.01 -11.15 -12.59
CA SER A 406 -24.07 -12.36 -11.79
C SER A 406 -25.30 -13.19 -12.15
N LEU A 407 -25.14 -14.50 -12.18
CA LEU A 407 -26.21 -15.48 -12.32
C LEU A 407 -26.04 -16.58 -11.28
N VAL A 408 -27.12 -17.29 -10.93
CA VAL A 408 -27.07 -18.39 -9.97
C VAL A 408 -27.24 -19.71 -10.73
N VAL A 409 -26.25 -20.58 -10.65
CA VAL A 409 -26.26 -21.93 -11.26
C VAL A 409 -26.04 -22.94 -10.16
N LYS A 410 -26.99 -23.87 -10.00
CA LYS A 410 -26.96 -24.92 -8.96
C LYS A 410 -26.67 -24.38 -7.55
N GLY A 411 -27.20 -23.19 -7.22
CA GLY A 411 -27.00 -22.53 -5.92
C GLY A 411 -25.69 -21.74 -5.77
N VAL A 412 -24.79 -21.81 -6.74
CA VAL A 412 -23.51 -21.06 -6.73
C VAL A 412 -23.66 -19.78 -7.56
N ARG A 413 -23.17 -18.66 -7.03
CA ARG A 413 -23.10 -17.40 -7.77
C ARG A 413 -21.96 -17.46 -8.78
N MET A 414 -22.30 -17.27 -10.04
CA MET A 414 -21.36 -17.20 -11.16
C MET A 414 -21.32 -15.78 -11.72
N TYR A 415 -20.14 -15.33 -12.11
CA TYR A 415 -19.87 -14.05 -12.75
C TYR A 415 -19.64 -14.27 -14.24
N VAL A 416 -20.22 -13.38 -15.06
CA VAL A 416 -20.11 -13.38 -16.52
C VAL A 416 -19.91 -11.95 -17.05
N SER A 417 -19.45 -11.84 -18.30
CA SER A 417 -19.29 -10.55 -18.98
C SER A 417 -20.58 -9.72 -18.97
N LYS A 418 -20.45 -8.39 -18.85
CA LYS A 418 -21.57 -7.45 -19.01
C LYS A 418 -22.00 -7.27 -20.46
N HIS A 419 -21.12 -7.57 -21.40
CA HIS A 419 -21.29 -7.38 -22.84
C HIS A 419 -20.97 -8.66 -23.59
#